data_AF-W8Y989-F1
#
_entry.id   AF-W8Y989-F1
#
_cell.length_a   1.000
_cell.length_b   1.000
_cell.length_c   1.000
_cell.angle_alpha   90.00
_cell.angle_beta   90.00
_cell.angle_gamma   90.00
#
_symmetry.space_group_name_H-M   'P 1'
#
loop_
_entity.id
_entity.type
_entity.pdbx_description
1 polymer ?
#
loop_
_entity_poly.entity_id
_entity_poly.type
_entity_poly.pdbx_seq_one_letter_code
_entity_poly.pdbx_strand_id
1 'polypeptide(L)'
;MCMKCEIKNALKGALANAAGLKITEEVIGKATEAQLKKLQAADEAEKAIKKQLQAEYKAEIAPIREKYVKRTEELLKPVFERHDAACIEIQNALGIKEDDDVSIDLGTGEVTKEVIKEKESSNLH
;
A
#
# COMPACT_ATOMS: atom_id res chain seq x y z
N MET A 1 20.10 9.12 -17.48
CA MET A 1 19.94 10.58 -17.32
C MET A 1 20.02 10.85 -15.82
N CYS A 2 20.74 11.88 -15.36
CA CYS A 2 20.96 12.05 -13.92
C CYS A 2 19.71 12.64 -13.23
N MET A 3 19.42 12.29 -11.98
CA MET A 3 18.22 12.78 -11.26
C MET A 3 18.19 14.32 -11.14
N LYS A 4 19.36 14.95 -10.98
CA LYS A 4 19.50 16.43 -11.05
C LYS A 4 19.14 16.98 -12.42
N CYS A 5 19.40 16.23 -13.49
CA CYS A 5 19.10 16.59 -14.87
C CYS A 5 17.58 16.53 -15.11
N GLU A 6 16.91 15.51 -14.59
CA GLU A 6 15.45 15.35 -14.68
C GLU A 6 14.69 16.46 -13.94
N ILE A 7 15.07 16.78 -12.70
CA ILE A 7 14.47 17.87 -11.92
C ILE A 7 14.69 19.21 -12.63
N LYS A 8 15.91 19.45 -13.14
CA LYS A 8 16.23 20.67 -13.87
C LYS A 8 15.43 20.78 -15.17
N ASN A 9 15.20 19.68 -15.87
CA ASN A 9 14.39 19.66 -17.10
C ASN A 9 12.91 19.88 -16.82
N ALA A 10 12.36 19.29 -15.76
CA ALA A 10 10.98 19.53 -15.33
C ALA A 10 10.75 21.00 -14.96
N LEU A 11 11.66 21.61 -14.19
CA LEU A 11 11.61 23.02 -13.82
C LEU A 11 11.74 23.95 -15.04
N LYS A 12 12.65 23.64 -15.96
CA LYS A 12 12.81 24.41 -17.21
C LYS A 12 11.56 24.34 -18.08
N GLY A 13 10.94 23.17 -18.23
CA GLY A 13 9.71 23.00 -19.00
C GLY A 13 8.55 23.79 -18.40
N ALA A 14 8.40 23.75 -17.07
CA ALA A 14 7.37 24.53 -16.37
C ALA A 14 7.56 26.05 -16.55
N LEU A 15 8.79 26.54 -16.40
CA LEU A 15 9.12 27.95 -16.58
C LEU A 15 8.97 28.43 -18.03
N ALA A 16 9.39 27.63 -19.00
CA ALA A 16 9.27 27.98 -20.41
C ALA A 16 7.80 28.02 -20.88
N ASN A 17 6.97 27.07 -20.43
CA ASN A 17 5.53 27.09 -20.71
C ASN A 17 4.85 28.31 -20.08
N ALA A 18 5.18 28.67 -18.84
CA ALA A 18 4.64 29.87 -18.18
C ALA A 18 5.07 31.17 -18.88
N ALA A 19 6.25 31.19 -19.51
CA ALA A 19 6.79 32.34 -20.23
C ALA A 19 6.47 32.33 -21.74
N GLY A 20 5.74 31.35 -22.26
CA GLY A 20 5.44 31.21 -23.69
C GLY A 20 6.68 30.93 -24.57
N LEU A 21 7.77 30.42 -23.97
CA LEU A 21 9.04 30.16 -24.65
C LEU A 21 9.09 28.71 -25.17
N LYS A 22 9.55 28.54 -26.41
CA LYS A 22 9.82 27.21 -26.98
C LYS A 22 11.25 26.79 -26.65
N ILE A 23 11.42 25.68 -25.94
CA ILE A 23 12.73 25.06 -25.74
C ILE A 23 12.99 24.11 -26.91
N THR A 24 14.06 24.36 -27.66
CA THR A 24 14.59 23.43 -28.67
C THR A 24 15.94 22.89 -28.18
N GLU A 25 16.10 21.57 -28.16
CA GLU A 25 17.39 20.94 -27.84
C GLU A 25 18.27 20.88 -29.09
N GLU A 26 19.49 21.40 -28.99
CA GLU A 26 20.50 21.35 -30.05
C GLU A 26 21.64 20.42 -29.64
N VAL A 27 22.09 19.58 -30.56
CA VAL A 27 23.25 18.71 -30.34
C VAL A 27 24.54 19.47 -30.67
N ILE A 28 25.21 19.95 -29.63
CA ILE A 28 26.44 20.77 -29.76
C ILE A 28 27.74 19.94 -29.89
N GLY A 29 27.67 18.61 -29.77
CA GLY A 29 28.83 17.72 -29.85
C GLY A 29 28.62 16.35 -29.23
N LYS A 30 29.64 15.50 -29.28
CA LYS A 30 29.66 14.16 -28.66
C LYS A 30 30.77 14.06 -27.62
N ALA A 31 30.48 13.43 -26.49
CA ALA A 31 31.50 13.06 -25.52
C ALA A 31 32.45 12.01 -26.13
N THR A 32 33.71 12.01 -25.71
CA THR A 32 34.65 10.96 -26.11
C THR A 32 34.31 9.63 -25.42
N GLU A 33 34.71 8.51 -26.00
CA GLU A 33 34.48 7.18 -25.39
C GLU A 33 35.06 7.07 -23.98
N ALA A 34 36.23 7.68 -23.73
CA ALA A 34 36.85 7.70 -22.42
C ALA A 34 36.02 8.49 -21.39
N GLN A 35 35.41 9.60 -21.79
CA GLN A 35 34.50 10.37 -20.94
C GLN A 35 33.20 9.62 -20.67
N LEU A 36 32.66 8.95 -21.70
CA LEU A 36 31.44 8.15 -21.57
C LEU A 36 31.63 6.97 -20.61
N LYS A 37 32.75 6.24 -20.73
CA LYS A 37 33.08 5.12 -19.82
C LYS A 37 33.19 5.56 -18.36
N LYS A 38 33.77 6.74 -18.10
CA LYS A 38 33.83 7.30 -16.73
C LYS A 38 32.45 7.59 -16.17
N LEU A 39 31.55 8.15 -16.98
CA LEU A 39 30.17 8.42 -16.56
C LEU A 39 29.38 7.14 -16.33
N GLN A 40 29.56 6.12 -17.17
CA GLN A 40 28.93 4.82 -16.99
C GLN A 40 29.39 4.13 -15.71
N ALA A 41 30.70 4.12 -15.43
CA ALA A 41 31.23 3.56 -14.19
C ALA A 41 30.69 4.28 -12.93
N ALA A 42 30.53 5.60 -12.99
CA ALA A 42 29.94 6.37 -11.91
C ALA A 42 28.45 6.04 -11.69
N ASP A 43 27.68 5.87 -12.78
CA ASP A 43 26.27 5.47 -12.73
C ASP A 43 26.10 4.05 -12.18
N GLU A 44 26.96 3.12 -12.58
CA GLU A 44 26.99 1.76 -12.05
C GLU A 44 27.33 1.73 -10.55
N ALA A 45 28.33 2.51 -10.12
CA ALA A 45 28.67 2.65 -8.71
C ALA A 45 27.51 3.25 -7.89
N GLU A 46 26.85 4.29 -8.40
CA GLU A 46 25.67 4.88 -7.75
C GLU A 46 24.54 3.85 -7.59
N LYS A 47 24.24 3.08 -8.63
CA LYS A 47 23.24 2.02 -8.60
C LYS A 47 23.59 0.92 -7.61
N ALA A 48 24.85 0.51 -7.55
CA ALA A 48 25.33 -0.50 -6.62
C ALA A 48 25.14 -0.04 -5.16
N ILE A 49 25.55 1.19 -4.85
CA ILE A 49 25.39 1.79 -3.52
C ILE A 49 23.91 1.88 -3.14
N LYS A 50 23.06 2.38 -4.03
CA LYS A 50 21.60 2.46 -3.79
C LYS A 50 20.99 1.09 -3.49
N LYS A 51 21.38 0.06 -4.24
CA LYS A 51 20.89 -1.31 -4.04
C LYS A 51 21.36 -1.90 -2.72
N GLN A 52 22.61 -1.65 -2.34
CA GLN A 52 23.15 -2.06 -1.04
C GLN A 52 22.38 -1.41 0.10
N LEU A 53 22.22 -0.08 0.08
CA LEU A 53 21.49 0.66 1.12
C LEU A 53 20.02 0.20 1.22
N GLN A 54 19.37 -0.09 0.10
CA GLN A 54 18.00 -0.61 0.10
C GLN A 54 17.92 -2.00 0.75
N ALA A 55 18.92 -2.86 0.52
CA ALA A 55 18.99 -4.18 1.15
C ALA A 55 19.24 -4.07 2.66
N GLU A 56 20.17 -3.21 3.09
CA GLU A 56 20.46 -2.91 4.50
C GLU A 56 19.20 -2.38 5.21
N TYR A 57 18.53 -1.37 4.63
CA TYR A 57 17.29 -0.81 5.19
C TYR A 57 16.18 -1.86 5.32
N LYS A 58 16.00 -2.72 4.31
CA LYS A 58 15.00 -3.79 4.36
C LYS A 58 15.34 -4.81 5.45
N ALA A 59 16.62 -5.15 5.60
CA ALA A 59 17.08 -6.08 6.63
C ALA A 59 16.92 -5.52 8.04
N GLU A 60 17.14 -4.22 8.26
CA GLU A 60 16.95 -3.57 9.56
C GLU A 60 15.48 -3.42 9.93
N ILE A 61 14.60 -3.12 8.97
CA ILE A 61 13.18 -2.91 9.24
C ILE A 61 12.40 -4.21 9.41
N ALA A 62 12.76 -5.28 8.70
CA ALA A 62 12.07 -6.56 8.81
C ALA A 62 11.88 -7.04 10.27
N PRO A 63 12.92 -7.11 11.12
CA PRO A 63 12.76 -7.54 12.51
C PRO A 63 11.98 -6.53 13.36
N ILE A 64 12.10 -5.23 13.08
CA ILE A 64 11.31 -4.19 13.77
C ILE A 64 9.83 -4.39 13.47
N ARG A 65 9.49 -4.54 12.19
CA ARG A 65 8.11 -4.79 11.73
C ARG A 65 7.55 -6.05 12.38
N GLU A 66 8.30 -7.15 12.34
CA GLU A 66 7.87 -8.42 12.95
C GLU A 66 7.63 -8.28 14.45
N LYS A 67 8.53 -7.60 15.17
CA LYS A 67 8.39 -7.32 16.61
C LYS A 67 7.09 -6.59 16.93
N TYR A 68 6.76 -5.55 16.17
CA TYR A 68 5.55 -4.78 16.42
C TYR A 68 4.29 -5.52 15.99
N VAL A 69 4.31 -6.29 14.90
CA VAL A 69 3.18 -7.15 14.50
C VAL A 69 2.86 -8.15 15.61
N LYS A 70 3.85 -8.91 16.08
CA LYS A 70 3.66 -9.88 17.17
C LYS A 70 3.13 -9.21 18.44
N ARG A 71 3.72 -8.07 18.82
CA ARG A 71 3.25 -7.32 20.00
C ARG A 71 1.81 -6.82 19.84
N THR A 72 1.42 -6.39 18.63
CA THR A 72 0.04 -5.99 18.36
C THR A 72 -0.91 -7.18 18.45
N GLU A 73 -0.55 -8.33 17.90
CA GLU A 73 -1.33 -9.57 18.03
C GLU A 73 -1.49 -9.97 19.50
N GLU A 74 -0.41 -9.95 20.28
CA GLU A 74 -0.44 -10.26 21.72
C GLU A 74 -1.34 -9.29 22.51
N LEU A 75 -1.25 -7.98 22.24
CA LEU A 75 -2.03 -6.97 22.95
C LEU A 75 -3.51 -6.98 22.54
N LEU A 76 -3.82 -7.32 21.30
CA LEU A 76 -5.20 -7.36 20.80
C LEU A 76 -5.90 -8.69 21.07
N LYS A 77 -5.16 -9.79 21.26
CA LYS A 77 -5.73 -11.10 21.60
C LYS A 77 -6.79 -11.05 22.71
N PRO A 78 -6.53 -10.47 23.91
CA PRO A 78 -7.55 -10.39 24.96
C PRO A 78 -8.70 -9.43 24.64
N VAL A 79 -8.55 -8.54 23.65
CA VAL A 79 -9.65 -7.68 23.17
C VAL A 79 -10.56 -8.51 22.26
N PHE A 80 -9.99 -9.26 21.33
CA PHE A 80 -10.75 -10.15 20.45
C PHE A 80 -11.45 -11.26 21.23
N GLU A 81 -10.78 -11.90 22.18
CA GLU A 81 -11.42 -12.92 23.03
C GLU A 81 -12.63 -12.38 23.81
N ARG A 82 -12.55 -11.14 24.32
CA ARG A 82 -13.69 -10.49 24.99
C ARG A 82 -14.80 -10.10 24.01
N HIS A 83 -14.43 -9.64 22.82
CA HIS A 83 -15.38 -9.32 21.77
C HIS A 83 -16.15 -10.57 21.33
N ASP A 84 -15.43 -11.67 21.06
CA ASP A 84 -16.03 -12.93 20.63
C ASP A 84 -16.94 -13.52 21.72
N ALA A 85 -16.51 -13.48 22.99
CA ALA A 85 -17.35 -13.88 24.11
C ALA A 85 -18.66 -13.06 24.18
N ALA A 86 -18.58 -11.74 24.02
CA ALA A 86 -19.76 -10.88 24.01
C ALA A 86 -20.70 -11.18 22.83
N CYS A 87 -20.15 -11.43 21.64
CA CYS A 87 -20.94 -11.84 20.47
C CYS A 87 -21.66 -13.17 20.71
N ILE A 88 -20.98 -14.17 21.28
CA ILE A 88 -21.57 -15.47 21.63
C ILE A 88 -22.69 -15.32 22.66
N GLU A 89 -22.49 -14.49 23.70
CA GLU A 89 -23.53 -14.21 24.69
C GLU A 89 -24.78 -13.58 24.05
N ILE A 90 -24.61 -12.61 23.15
CA ILE A 90 -25.72 -11.98 22.42
C ILE A 90 -26.43 -13.00 21.52
N GLN A 91 -25.69 -13.80 20.76
CA GLN A 91 -26.25 -14.82 19.88
C GLN A 91 -27.08 -15.85 20.66
N ASN A 92 -26.54 -16.34 21.78
CA ASN A 92 -27.24 -17.26 22.67
C ASN A 92 -28.52 -16.64 23.25
N ALA A 93 -28.47 -15.37 23.68
CA ALA A 93 -29.64 -14.67 24.21
C ALA A 93 -30.75 -14.47 23.15
N LEU A 94 -30.37 -14.34 21.88
CA LEU A 94 -31.29 -14.21 20.75
C LEU A 94 -31.73 -15.57 20.15
N GLY A 95 -31.22 -16.69 20.67
CA GLY A 95 -31.51 -18.03 20.16
C GLY A 95 -30.94 -18.30 18.76
N ILE A 96 -29.90 -17.56 18.37
CA ILE A 96 -29.21 -17.72 17.09
C ILE A 96 -28.30 -18.95 17.18
N LYS A 97 -28.28 -19.78 16.13
CA LYS A 97 -27.45 -21.00 16.08
C LYS A 97 -26.05 -20.68 15.55
N GLU A 98 -25.05 -21.50 15.90
CA GLU A 98 -23.65 -21.33 15.44
C GLU A 98 -23.51 -21.27 13.90
N ASP A 99 -24.46 -21.83 13.16
CA ASP A 99 -24.46 -21.89 11.68
C ASP A 99 -25.03 -20.62 11.01
N ASP A 100 -25.53 -19.66 11.80
CA ASP A 100 -26.18 -18.46 11.30
C ASP A 100 -25.17 -17.31 11.15
N ASP A 101 -24.90 -16.91 9.90
CA ASP A 101 -24.09 -15.72 9.61
C ASP A 101 -24.85 -14.45 10.05
N VAL A 102 -24.41 -13.87 11.17
CA VAL A 102 -24.99 -12.65 11.76
C VAL A 102 -23.95 -11.56 11.97
N SER A 103 -24.39 -10.33 11.77
CA SER A 103 -23.60 -9.12 12.00
C SER A 103 -24.25 -8.29 13.11
N ILE A 104 -23.43 -7.65 13.94
CA ILE A 104 -23.87 -6.77 15.02
C ILE A 104 -23.37 -5.36 14.74
N ASP A 105 -24.29 -4.40 14.62
CA ASP A 105 -23.92 -2.99 14.52
C ASP A 105 -23.54 -2.46 15.91
N LEU A 106 -22.27 -2.13 16.12
CA LEU A 106 -21.77 -1.69 17.43
C LEU A 106 -22.28 -0.30 17.87
N GLY A 107 -22.80 0.51 16.94
CA GLY A 107 -23.32 1.86 17.23
C GLY A 107 -24.77 1.84 17.71
N THR A 108 -25.57 0.91 17.19
CA THR A 108 -27.02 0.80 17.44
C THR A 108 -27.40 -0.45 18.24
N GLY A 109 -26.55 -1.47 18.25
CA GLY A 109 -26.82 -2.79 18.84
C GLY A 109 -27.70 -3.69 17.98
N GLU A 110 -28.04 -3.30 16.75
CA GLU A 110 -28.89 -4.10 15.85
C GLU A 110 -28.16 -5.36 15.38
N VAL A 111 -28.82 -6.52 15.48
CA VAL A 111 -28.30 -7.81 15.01
C VAL A 111 -29.02 -8.19 13.72
N THR A 112 -28.25 -8.35 12.63
CA THR A 112 -28.79 -8.67 11.30
C THR A 112 -28.27 -10.03 10.86
N LYS A 113 -29.20 -10.91 10.44
CA LYS A 113 -28.90 -12.22 9.85
C LYS A 113 -29.17 -12.18 8.35
N GLU A 114 -28.26 -12.73 7.54
CA GLU A 114 -28.54 -12.93 6.12
C GLU A 114 -29.51 -14.11 5.94
N VAL A 115 -30.63 -13.87 5.23
CA VAL A 115 -31.63 -14.91 4.94
C VAL A 115 -31.78 -15.05 3.44
N ILE A 116 -31.18 -16.11 2.89
CA ILE A 116 -31.36 -16.48 1.48
C ILE A 116 -32.65 -17.30 1.38
N LYS A 117 -33.69 -16.75 0.73
CA LYS A 117 -34.91 -17.49 0.39
C LYS A 117 -34.91 -17.80 -1.10
N GLU A 118 -35.34 -19.00 -1.48
CA GLU A 118 -35.66 -19.29 -2.86
C GLU A 118 -36.72 -18.29 -3.35
N LYS A 119 -36.54 -17.80 -4.57
CA LYS A 119 -37.50 -16.92 -5.22
C LYS A 119 -38.81 -17.69 -5.36
N GLU A 120 -39.88 -17.23 -4.70
CA GLU A 120 -41.22 -17.80 -4.92
C GLU A 120 -41.51 -17.74 -6.41
N SER A 121 -41.65 -18.90 -7.05
CA SER A 121 -42.14 -18.97 -8.41
C SER A 121 -43.55 -18.39 -8.38
N SER A 122 -43.72 -17.21 -8.97
CA SER A 122 -45.06 -16.66 -9.17
C SER A 122 -45.79 -17.66 -10.07
N ASN A 123 -46.71 -18.43 -9.49
CA ASN A 123 -47.77 -19.06 -10.25
C ASN A 123 -48.66 -17.93 -10.76
N LEU A 124 -48.20 -17.27 -11.83
CA LEU A 124 -49.05 -16.56 -12.77
C LEU A 124 -49.85 -17.66 -13.49
N HIS A 125 -50.95 -18.06 -12.86
CA HIS A 125 -52.09 -18.69 -13.52
C HIS A 125 -52.82 -17.67 -14.38
#